data_AF-Q74NI6-F1
#
_entry.id   AF-Q74NI6-F1
#
_cell.length_a   1.000
_cell.length_b   1.000
_cell.length_c   1.000
_cell.angle_alpha   90.00
_cell.angle_beta   90.00
_cell.angle_gamma   90.00
#
_symmetry.space_group_name_H-M   'P 1'
#
loop_
_entity.id
_entity.type
_entity.pdbx_description
1 polymer ?
#
loop_
_entity_poly.entity_id
_entity_poly.type
_entity_poly.pdbx_seq_one_letter_code
_entity_poly.pdbx_strand_id
1 'polypeptide(L)'
;MDIIQGYLHFIKVFLDLLLAPLKHLELLWVVIPIYVSWLLVETLHHFEKEDIIFNANSCFWMGMEWGRQSFSNLSKDPFYLLGLEAAITIIIYGFLILWLYFKRVEWLVYLLARSREIFFLQILVTPIIYYPKEYAFVLGHDLYSALVGLILVILGFFPMAHIMGEILKRIGIRLLRNVLL
;
A
#
# COMPACT_ATOMS: atom_id res chain seq x y z
N MET A 1 1.28 -13.70 -25.51
CA MET A 1 2.15 -12.64 -25.00
C MET A 1 3.36 -13.32 -24.40
N ASP A 2 4.57 -12.93 -24.81
CA ASP A 2 5.78 -13.59 -24.34
C ASP A 2 5.98 -13.31 -22.85
N ILE A 3 6.53 -14.28 -22.12
CA ILE A 3 6.78 -14.17 -20.66
C ILE A 3 7.55 -12.88 -20.34
N ILE A 4 8.55 -12.54 -21.15
CA ILE A 4 9.38 -11.33 -21.02
C ILE A 4 8.53 -10.07 -21.17
N GLN A 5 7.61 -10.03 -22.15
CA GLN A 5 6.71 -8.88 -22.34
C GLN A 5 5.77 -8.71 -21.14
N GLY A 6 5.30 -9.81 -20.55
CA GLY A 6 4.55 -9.81 -19.29
C GLY A 6 5.31 -9.16 -18.13
N TYR A 7 6.56 -9.57 -17.92
CA TYR A 7 7.40 -8.98 -16.87
C TYR A 7 7.68 -7.48 -17.10
N LEU A 8 8.01 -7.08 -18.32
CA LEU A 8 8.25 -5.68 -18.64
C LEU A 8 6.99 -4.82 -18.44
N HIS A 9 5.82 -5.34 -18.82
CA HIS A 9 4.56 -4.67 -18.59
C HIS A 9 4.29 -4.50 -17.08
N PHE A 10 4.50 -5.55 -16.29
CA PHE A 10 4.35 -5.49 -14.82
C PHE A 10 5.28 -4.46 -14.17
N ILE A 11 6.56 -4.43 -14.54
CA ILE A 11 7.52 -3.44 -14.02
C ILE A 11 7.09 -2.02 -14.39
N LYS A 12 6.60 -1.82 -15.62
CA LYS A 12 6.10 -0.50 -16.03
C LYS A 12 4.91 -0.06 -15.18
N VAL A 13 3.90 -0.93 -15.02
CA VAL A 13 2.73 -0.66 -14.17
C VAL A 13 3.16 -0.31 -12.75
N PHE A 14 4.10 -1.07 -12.20
CA PHE A 14 4.64 -0.81 -10.87
C PHE A 14 5.23 0.59 -10.74
N LEU A 15 6.14 0.95 -11.65
CA LEU A 15 6.78 2.26 -11.63
C LEU A 15 5.76 3.37 -11.84
N ASP A 16 4.76 3.15 -12.69
CA ASP A 16 3.69 4.13 -12.93
C ASP A 16 2.82 4.37 -11.68
N LEU A 17 2.54 3.34 -10.87
CA LEU A 17 1.84 3.46 -9.59
C LEU A 17 2.72 4.09 -8.52
N LEU A 18 3.97 3.65 -8.40
CA LEU A 18 4.91 4.19 -7.41
C LEU A 18 5.21 5.67 -7.62
N LEU A 19 5.31 6.09 -8.88
CA LEU A 19 5.58 7.48 -9.28
C LEU A 19 4.29 8.30 -9.48
N ALA A 20 3.11 7.72 -9.27
CA ALA A 20 1.83 8.42 -9.38
C ALA A 20 1.76 9.70 -8.52
N PRO A 21 2.28 9.74 -7.27
CA PRO A 21 2.25 10.96 -6.47
C PRO A 21 3.09 12.11 -7.05
N LEU A 22 4.03 11.81 -7.95
CA LEU A 22 4.80 12.81 -8.67
C LEU A 22 4.07 13.30 -9.93
N LYS A 23 3.14 12.52 -10.47
CA LYS A 23 2.27 12.90 -11.59
C LYS A 23 1.04 13.68 -11.13
N HIS A 24 0.51 13.33 -9.95
CA HIS A 24 -0.67 13.92 -9.33
C HIS A 24 -0.31 14.47 -7.94
N LEU A 25 0.04 15.75 -7.87
CA LEU A 25 0.53 16.38 -6.64
C LEU A 25 -0.50 16.38 -5.51
N GLU A 26 -1.79 16.32 -5.85
CA GLU A 26 -2.89 16.18 -4.90
C GLU A 26 -2.83 14.86 -4.12
N LEU A 27 -2.21 13.80 -4.66
CA LEU A 27 -1.95 12.55 -3.93
C LEU A 27 -0.90 12.72 -2.84
N LEU A 28 -0.04 13.73 -2.92
CA LEU A 28 0.99 13.97 -1.90
C LEU A 28 0.36 14.18 -0.53
N TRP A 29 -0.81 14.80 -0.45
CA TRP A 29 -1.53 14.99 0.82
C TRP A 29 -1.94 13.68 1.49
N VAL A 30 -2.16 12.63 0.71
CA VAL A 30 -2.52 11.29 1.22
C VAL A 30 -1.26 10.46 1.47
N VAL A 31 -0.28 10.57 0.57
CA VAL A 31 0.92 9.72 0.54
C VAL A 31 2.01 10.22 1.51
N ILE A 32 2.12 11.52 1.76
CA ILE A 32 3.07 12.05 2.75
C ILE A 32 2.78 11.49 4.15
N PRO A 33 1.54 11.52 4.68
CA PRO A 33 1.23 10.88 5.95
C PRO A 33 1.61 9.40 6.01
N ILE A 34 1.43 8.65 4.91
CA ILE A 34 1.84 7.25 4.80
C ILE A 34 3.37 7.13 4.93
N TYR A 35 4.14 7.90 4.15
CA TYR A 35 5.60 7.87 4.22
C TYR A 35 6.15 8.30 5.57
N VAL A 36 5.59 9.36 6.15
CA VAL A 36 5.99 9.84 7.48
C VAL A 36 5.70 8.76 8.52
N SER A 37 4.51 8.16 8.49
CA SER A 37 4.12 7.05 9.37
C SER A 37 5.07 5.86 9.23
N TRP A 38 5.39 5.47 8.00
CA TRP A 38 6.33 4.39 7.73
C TRP A 38 7.74 4.69 8.24
N LEU A 39 8.26 5.89 7.98
CA LEU A 39 9.58 6.32 8.45
C LEU A 39 9.65 6.37 9.97
N LEU A 40 8.61 6.89 10.65
CA LEU A 40 8.55 6.92 12.10
C LEU A 40 8.58 5.51 12.68
N VAL A 41 7.81 4.58 12.13
CA VAL A 41 7.83 3.17 12.58
C VAL A 41 9.21 2.54 12.38
N GLU A 42 9.85 2.71 11.22
CA GLU A 42 11.16 2.10 10.96
C GLU A 42 12.31 2.74 11.77
N THR A 43 12.21 4.03 12.13
CA THR A 43 13.31 4.75 12.79
C THR A 43 13.17 4.80 14.31
N LEU A 44 11.95 4.95 14.83
CA LEU A 44 11.72 5.13 16.26
C LEU A 44 11.40 3.82 16.98
N HIS A 45 10.82 2.83 16.30
CA HIS A 45 10.41 1.59 16.93
C HIS A 45 11.22 0.41 16.40
N HIS A 46 11.93 -0.26 17.30
CA HIS A 46 12.52 -1.56 17.02
C HIS A 46 11.48 -2.65 17.26
N PHE A 47 10.49 -2.79 16.35
CA PHE A 47 9.51 -3.88 16.33
C PHE A 47 8.85 -4.17 17.69
N GLU A 48 8.27 -3.13 18.31
CA GLU A 48 7.54 -3.29 19.57
C GLU A 48 6.04 -3.45 19.33
N LYS A 49 5.32 -3.97 20.33
CA LYS A 49 3.87 -4.24 20.26
C LYS A 49 3.04 -3.01 19.84
N GLU A 50 3.58 -1.82 20.06
CA GLU A 50 3.00 -0.53 19.73
C GLU A 50 2.89 -0.31 18.20
N ASP A 51 3.79 -0.91 17.42
CA ASP A 51 3.76 -0.83 15.95
C ASP A 51 2.52 -1.50 15.36
N ILE A 52 2.03 -2.57 15.98
CA ILE A 52 0.86 -3.31 15.49
C ILE A 52 -0.40 -2.44 15.58
N ILE A 53 -0.56 -1.73 16.70
CA ILE A 53 -1.68 -0.81 16.90
C ILE A 53 -1.58 0.36 15.94
N PHE A 54 -0.37 0.92 15.75
CA PHE A 54 -0.13 2.01 14.81
C PHE A 54 -0.41 1.59 13.35
N ASN A 55 0.03 0.41 12.95
CA ASN A 55 -0.21 -0.14 11.61
C ASN A 55 -1.71 -0.42 11.37
N ALA A 56 -2.42 -0.97 12.35
CA ALA A 56 -3.87 -1.13 12.26
C ALA A 56 -4.60 0.22 12.16
N ASN A 57 -4.16 1.21 12.94
CA ASN A 57 -4.70 2.57 12.87
C ASN A 57 -4.47 3.21 11.49
N SER A 58 -3.29 3.00 10.90
CA SER A 58 -3.00 3.41 9.52
C SER A 58 -3.99 2.78 8.52
N CYS A 59 -4.29 1.48 8.66
CA CYS A 59 -5.30 0.81 7.84
C CYS A 59 -6.69 1.45 7.98
N PHE A 60 -7.12 1.80 9.20
CA PHE A 60 -8.40 2.47 9.42
C PHE A 60 -8.44 3.87 8.80
N TRP A 61 -7.38 4.65 8.99
CA TRP A 61 -7.25 5.98 8.39
C TRP A 61 -7.38 5.91 6.87
N MET A 62 -6.60 5.03 6.24
CA MET A 62 -6.63 4.85 4.79
C MET A 62 -7.97 4.32 4.28
N GLY A 63 -8.61 3.41 5.02
CA GLY A 63 -9.93 2.94 4.67
C GLY A 63 -10.99 4.03 4.71
N MET A 64 -10.99 4.88 5.73
CA MET A 64 -11.88 6.04 5.79
C MET A 64 -11.62 7.00 4.63
N GLU A 65 -10.35 7.22 4.29
CA GLU A 65 -9.96 8.13 3.22
C GLU A 65 -10.36 7.63 1.83
N TRP A 66 -10.12 6.34 1.55
CA TRP A 66 -10.59 5.70 0.32
C TRP A 66 -12.11 5.67 0.24
N GLY A 67 -12.80 5.43 1.36
CA GLY A 67 -14.26 5.52 1.44
C GLY A 67 -14.76 6.91 1.09
N ARG A 68 -14.17 7.95 1.70
CA ARG A 68 -14.48 9.36 1.43
C ARG A 68 -14.29 9.70 -0.05
N GLN A 69 -13.17 9.29 -0.64
CA GLN A 69 -12.89 9.51 -2.06
C GLN A 69 -13.90 8.79 -2.96
N SER A 70 -14.26 7.55 -2.62
CA SER A 70 -15.22 6.75 -3.38
C SER A 70 -16.62 7.38 -3.36
N PHE A 71 -17.08 7.84 -2.20
CA PHE A 71 -18.37 8.55 -2.10
C PHE A 71 -18.37 9.89 -2.85
N SER A 72 -17.24 10.61 -2.86
CA SER A 72 -17.09 11.83 -3.67
C SER A 72 -17.22 11.56 -5.19
N ASN A 73 -16.96 10.33 -5.61
CA ASN A 73 -16.98 9.90 -7.02
C ASN A 73 -18.24 9.10 -7.41
N LEU A 74 -19.17 8.85 -6.48
CA LEU A 74 -20.34 7.97 -6.63
C LEU A 74 -21.16 8.21 -7.92
N SER A 75 -21.29 9.46 -8.36
CA SER A 75 -22.07 9.84 -9.54
C SER A 75 -21.23 10.08 -10.81
N LYS A 76 -19.90 10.02 -10.71
CA LYS A 76 -18.97 10.47 -11.77
C LYS A 76 -18.11 9.35 -12.34
N ASP A 77 -17.97 8.25 -11.61
CA ASP A 77 -17.03 7.21 -11.94
C ASP A 77 -17.61 5.81 -11.69
N PRO A 78 -17.75 4.95 -12.71
CA PRO A 78 -18.26 3.58 -12.52
C PRO A 78 -17.36 2.73 -11.61
N PHE A 79 -16.09 3.11 -11.41
CA PHE A 79 -15.14 2.41 -10.54
C PHE A 79 -15.25 2.82 -9.07
N TYR A 80 -16.22 3.66 -8.67
CA TYR A 80 -16.40 4.04 -7.26
C TYR A 80 -16.59 2.83 -6.34
N LEU A 81 -17.21 1.75 -6.84
CA LEU A 81 -17.43 0.51 -6.09
C LEU A 81 -16.11 -0.17 -5.72
N LEU A 82 -15.13 -0.16 -6.63
CA LEU A 82 -13.80 -0.72 -6.36
C LEU A 82 -13.12 0.00 -5.19
N GLY A 83 -13.22 1.34 -5.16
CA GLY A 83 -12.67 2.12 -4.05
C GLY A 83 -13.38 1.85 -2.72
N LEU A 84 -14.70 1.65 -2.76
CA LEU A 84 -15.47 1.28 -1.57
C LEU A 84 -15.11 -0.13 -1.08
N GLU A 85 -14.94 -1.09 -1.99
CA GLU A 85 -14.49 -2.45 -1.67
C GLU A 85 -13.08 -2.45 -1.09
N ALA A 86 -12.16 -1.67 -1.66
CA ALA A 86 -10.81 -1.51 -1.13
C ALA A 86 -10.82 -0.86 0.27
N ALA A 87 -11.66 0.15 0.48
CA ALA A 87 -11.86 0.80 1.77
C ALA A 87 -12.37 -0.18 2.85
N ILE A 88 -13.41 -0.96 2.52
CA ILE A 88 -13.94 -1.98 3.43
C ILE A 88 -12.88 -3.05 3.72
N THR A 89 -12.17 -3.49 2.68
CA THR A 89 -11.13 -4.52 2.81
C THR A 89 -10.00 -4.08 3.74
N ILE A 90 -9.48 -2.86 3.59
CA ILE A 90 -8.39 -2.38 4.44
C ILE A 90 -8.85 -2.13 5.89
N ILE A 91 -10.12 -1.73 6.11
CA ILE A 91 -10.70 -1.63 7.46
C ILE A 91 -10.80 -3.00 8.11
N ILE A 92 -11.36 -4.00 7.40
CA ILE A 92 -11.44 -5.38 7.88
C ILE A 92 -10.03 -5.91 8.18
N TYR A 93 -9.05 -5.59 7.34
CA TYR A 93 -7.66 -5.96 7.54
C TYR A 93 -7.07 -5.35 8.83
N GLY A 94 -7.34 -4.07 9.11
CA GLY A 94 -6.98 -3.42 10.37
C GLY A 94 -7.60 -4.11 11.60
N PHE A 95 -8.89 -4.47 11.53
CA PHE A 95 -9.56 -5.22 12.59
C PHE A 95 -8.97 -6.62 12.78
N LEU A 96 -8.64 -7.32 11.68
CA LEU A 96 -8.02 -8.64 11.72
C LEU A 96 -6.66 -8.58 12.44
N ILE A 97 -5.82 -7.59 12.11
CA ILE A 97 -4.53 -7.37 12.79
C ILE A 97 -4.72 -7.21 14.30
N LEU A 98 -5.63 -6.32 14.72
CA LEU A 98 -5.91 -6.10 16.15
C LEU A 98 -6.47 -7.36 16.83
N TRP A 99 -7.37 -8.07 16.17
CA TRP A 99 -7.95 -9.30 16.71
C TRP A 99 -6.87 -10.37 16.94
N LEU A 100 -5.99 -10.59 15.95
CA LEU A 100 -4.86 -11.52 16.08
C LEU A 100 -3.91 -11.12 17.21
N TYR A 101 -3.67 -9.80 17.36
CA TYR A 101 -2.88 -9.26 18.45
C TYR A 101 -3.50 -9.56 19.83
N PHE A 102 -4.79 -9.27 20.02
CA PHE A 102 -5.48 -9.56 21.28
C PHE A 102 -5.61 -11.06 21.57
N LYS A 103 -5.68 -11.90 20.54
CA LYS A 103 -5.65 -13.36 20.65
C LYS A 103 -4.25 -13.93 20.88
N ARG A 104 -3.21 -13.08 20.92
CA ARG A 104 -1.80 -13.46 21.14
C ARG A 104 -1.30 -14.48 20.10
N VAL A 105 -1.75 -14.36 18.85
CA VAL A 105 -1.29 -15.22 17.75
C VAL A 105 -0.05 -14.59 17.09
N GLU A 106 1.06 -14.60 17.82
CA GLU A 106 2.27 -13.82 17.52
C GLU A 106 2.84 -14.08 16.12
N TRP A 107 2.84 -15.33 15.65
CA TRP A 107 3.39 -15.69 14.35
C TRP A 107 2.58 -15.10 13.17
N LEU A 108 1.25 -15.05 13.27
CA LEU A 108 0.39 -14.43 12.24
C LEU A 108 0.51 -12.91 12.29
N VAL A 109 0.59 -12.34 13.49
CA VAL A 109 0.79 -10.90 13.67
C VAL A 109 2.12 -10.48 13.04
N TYR A 110 3.20 -11.24 13.27
CA TYR A 110 4.50 -10.96 12.66
C TYR A 110 4.49 -11.05 11.13
N LEU A 111 3.59 -11.83 10.53
CA LEU A 111 3.45 -11.94 9.08
C LEU A 111 2.59 -10.81 8.50
N LEU A 112 1.44 -10.52 9.12
CA LEU A 112 0.41 -9.66 8.55
C LEU A 112 0.52 -8.19 9.00
N ALA A 113 1.02 -7.93 10.20
CA ALA A 113 1.06 -6.60 10.79
C ALA A 113 2.37 -5.85 10.48
N ARG A 114 3.13 -6.28 9.47
CA ARG A 114 4.38 -5.63 9.11
C ARG A 114 4.11 -4.29 8.44
N SER A 115 4.77 -3.26 8.94
CA SER A 115 4.59 -1.86 8.50
C SER A 115 4.88 -1.70 7.01
N ARG A 116 6.00 -2.25 6.51
CA ARG A 116 6.40 -2.14 5.11
C ARG A 116 5.28 -2.60 4.19
N GLU A 117 4.81 -3.82 4.37
CA GLU A 117 3.81 -4.45 3.53
C GLU A 117 2.49 -3.64 3.54
N ILE A 118 2.09 -3.13 4.70
CA ILE A 118 0.89 -2.28 4.86
C ILE A 118 1.05 -0.95 4.14
N PHE A 119 2.14 -0.21 4.40
CA PHE A 119 2.35 1.10 3.79
C PHE A 119 2.60 1.00 2.29
N PHE A 120 3.31 -0.03 1.82
CA PHE A 120 3.46 -0.30 0.37
C PHE A 120 2.12 -0.57 -0.30
N LEU A 121 1.26 -1.40 0.31
CA LEU A 121 -0.09 -1.64 -0.18
C LEU A 121 -0.85 -0.31 -0.30
N GLN A 122 -0.82 0.53 0.74
CA GLN A 122 -1.51 1.81 0.74
C GLN A 122 -0.97 2.76 -0.35
N ILE A 123 0.35 2.83 -0.54
CA ILE A 123 0.99 3.66 -1.57
C ILE A 123 0.56 3.22 -2.98
N LEU A 124 0.52 1.91 -3.25
CA LEU A 124 0.21 1.39 -4.58
C LEU A 124 -1.28 1.42 -4.92
N VAL A 125 -2.14 1.20 -3.93
CA VAL A 125 -3.60 1.17 -4.13
C VAL A 125 -4.18 2.58 -4.18
N THR A 126 -3.60 3.56 -3.47
CA THR A 126 -4.12 4.93 -3.44
C THR A 126 -4.30 5.57 -4.83
N PRO A 127 -3.32 5.51 -5.76
CA PRO A 127 -3.49 6.02 -7.12
C PRO A 127 -4.65 5.38 -7.88
N ILE A 128 -4.89 4.08 -7.66
CA ILE A 128 -5.98 3.34 -8.30
C ILE A 128 -7.34 3.87 -7.79
N ILE A 129 -7.46 4.19 -6.51
CA ILE A 129 -8.70 4.72 -5.92
C ILE A 129 -8.96 6.16 -6.38
N TYR A 130 -7.89 6.95 -6.52
CA TYR A 130 -8.00 8.36 -6.86
C TYR A 130 -8.16 8.61 -8.37
N TYR A 131 -7.50 7.82 -9.22
CA TYR A 131 -7.54 7.94 -10.68
C TYR A 131 -7.89 6.61 -11.36
N PRO A 132 -9.05 6.00 -11.02
CA PRO A 132 -9.37 4.67 -11.51
C PRO A 132 -9.48 4.60 -13.04
N LYS A 133 -9.87 5.69 -13.72
CA LYS A 133 -9.90 5.76 -15.19
C LYS A 133 -8.51 5.70 -15.81
N GLU A 134 -7.52 6.36 -15.20
CA GLU A 134 -6.13 6.35 -15.69
C GLU A 134 -5.48 5.00 -15.46
N TYR A 135 -5.77 4.37 -14.32
CA TYR A 135 -5.27 3.05 -13.96
C TYR A 135 -6.22 1.91 -14.36
N ALA A 136 -7.23 2.17 -15.20
CA ALA A 136 -8.18 1.15 -15.66
C ALA A 136 -7.48 0.01 -16.41
N PHE A 137 -6.36 0.28 -17.08
CA PHE A 137 -5.55 -0.78 -17.72
C PHE A 137 -4.94 -1.77 -16.72
N VAL A 138 -4.66 -1.33 -15.48
CA VAL A 138 -4.22 -2.20 -14.38
C VAL A 138 -5.37 -3.08 -13.90
N LEU A 139 -6.59 -2.54 -14.01
CA LEU A 139 -7.82 -3.15 -13.56
C LEU A 139 -8.48 -4.04 -14.65
N GLY A 140 -7.99 -4.03 -15.88
CA GLY A 140 -8.71 -4.65 -16.99
C GLY A 140 -10.08 -3.99 -17.25
N HIS A 141 -10.82 -4.52 -18.22
CA HIS A 141 -12.06 -3.89 -18.67
C HIS A 141 -13.25 -4.13 -17.72
N ASP A 142 -13.19 -5.17 -16.89
CA ASP A 142 -14.30 -5.59 -16.02
C ASP A 142 -13.89 -5.61 -14.53
N LEU A 143 -14.86 -5.48 -13.62
CA LEU A 143 -14.63 -5.49 -12.17
C LEU A 143 -13.89 -6.76 -11.68
N TYR A 144 -14.18 -7.91 -12.28
CA TYR A 144 -13.51 -9.16 -11.93
C TYR A 144 -12.03 -9.15 -12.33
N SER A 145 -11.70 -8.66 -13.54
CA SER A 145 -10.30 -8.48 -13.94
C SER A 145 -9.60 -7.45 -13.07
N ALA A 146 -10.35 -6.50 -12.49
CA ALA A 146 -9.83 -5.44 -11.64
C ALA A 146 -9.31 -5.99 -10.32
N LEU A 147 -10.13 -6.82 -9.70
CA LEU A 147 -9.78 -7.51 -8.47
C LEU A 147 -8.61 -8.49 -8.68
N VAL A 148 -8.63 -9.26 -9.78
CA VAL A 148 -7.53 -10.17 -10.10
C VAL A 148 -6.23 -9.40 -10.37
N GLY A 149 -6.29 -8.32 -11.14
CA GLY A 149 -5.15 -7.43 -11.41
C GLY A 149 -4.59 -6.83 -10.12
N LEU A 150 -5.45 -6.33 -9.24
CA LEU A 150 -5.07 -5.82 -7.92
C LEU A 150 -4.42 -6.89 -7.04
N ILE A 151 -4.95 -8.11 -7.01
CA ILE A 151 -4.36 -9.22 -6.24
C ILE A 151 -3.00 -9.61 -6.82
N LEU A 152 -2.86 -9.68 -8.14
CA LEU A 152 -1.58 -10.01 -8.80
C LEU A 152 -0.53 -8.92 -8.58
N VAL A 153 -0.95 -7.65 -8.61
CA VAL A 153 -0.17 -6.49 -8.15
C VAL A 153 0.30 -6.78 -6.74
N ILE A 154 -0.61 -6.93 -5.78
CA ILE A 154 -0.28 -7.13 -4.37
C ILE A 154 0.69 -8.31 -4.17
N LEU A 155 0.35 -9.50 -4.69
CA LEU A 155 1.15 -10.72 -4.55
C LEU A 155 2.52 -10.63 -5.23
N GLY A 156 2.58 -10.03 -6.43
CA GLY A 156 3.83 -9.78 -7.14
C GLY A 156 4.71 -8.73 -6.43
N PHE A 157 4.11 -7.84 -5.63
CA PHE A 157 4.82 -6.78 -4.95
C PHE A 157 5.40 -7.16 -3.60
N PHE A 158 4.86 -8.15 -2.88
CA PHE A 158 5.44 -8.60 -1.60
C PHE A 158 6.96 -8.91 -1.71
N PRO A 159 7.43 -9.68 -2.71
CA PRO A 159 8.87 -9.91 -2.90
C PRO A 159 9.66 -8.64 -3.23
N MET A 160 9.12 -7.74 -4.06
CA MET A 160 9.81 -6.51 -4.46
C MET A 160 9.92 -5.50 -3.31
N ALA A 161 8.85 -5.31 -2.53
CA ALA A 161 8.85 -4.44 -1.35
C ALA A 161 9.88 -4.91 -0.32
N HIS A 162 10.00 -6.24 -0.13
CA HIS A 162 11.01 -6.82 0.74
C HIS A 162 12.44 -6.48 0.25
N ILE A 163 12.71 -6.66 -1.05
CA ILE A 163 14.02 -6.35 -1.66
C ILE A 163 14.32 -4.84 -1.55
N MET A 164 13.36 -3.97 -1.85
CA MET A 164 13.53 -2.52 -1.74
C MET A 164 13.81 -2.08 -0.30
N GLY A 165 13.10 -2.63 0.67
CA GLY A 165 13.34 -2.35 2.09
C GLY A 165 14.76 -2.71 2.53
N GLU A 166 15.28 -3.86 2.06
CA GLU A 166 16.67 -4.25 2.34
C GLU A 166 17.70 -3.32 1.67
N ILE A 167 17.44 -2.86 0.44
CA ILE A 167 18.30 -1.88 -0.24
C ILE A 167 18.31 -0.55 0.52
N LEU A 168 17.13 -0.03 0.88
CA LEU A 168 16.99 1.23 1.60
C LEU A 168 17.66 1.17 2.98
N LYS A 169 17.51 0.07 3.71
CA LYS A 169 18.19 -0.15 4.99
C LYS A 169 19.71 -0.08 4.83
N ARG A 170 20.27 -0.74 3.80
CA ARG A 170 21.71 -0.72 3.52
C ARG A 170 22.21 0.69 3.15
N ILE A 171 21.45 1.44 2.36
CA ILE A 171 21.79 2.82 1.97
C ILE A 171 21.70 3.75 3.17
N GLY A 172 20.61 3.68 3.95
CA GLY A 172 20.37 4.52 5.12
C GLY A 172 21.44 4.35 6.20
N ILE A 173 21.82 3.11 6.51
CA ILE A 173 22.94 2.82 7.44
C ILE A 173 24.25 3.45 6.94
N ARG A 174 24.50 3.42 5.62
CA ARG A 174 25.71 3.98 5.02
C ARG A 174 25.73 5.51 5.09
N LEU A 175 24.59 6.16 4.83
CA LEU A 175 24.46 7.61 4.90
C LEU A 175 24.58 8.13 6.34
N LEU A 176 23.87 7.50 7.29
CA LEU A 176 23.98 7.85 8.72
C LEU A 176 25.41 7.71 9.23
N ARG A 177 26.11 6.65 8.84
CA ARG A 177 27.51 6.42 9.22
C ARG A 177 28.46 7.49 8.68
N ASN A 178 28.18 8.03 7.48
CA ASN A 178 28.99 9.09 6.87
C ASN A 178 28.70 10.50 7.43
N VAL A 179 27.55 10.69 8.07
CA VAL A 179 27.19 11.97 8.70
C VAL A 179 27.66 12.03 10.16
N LEU A 180 27.80 10.88 10.81
CA LEU A 180 28.17 10.76 12.23
C LEU A 180 29.67 10.48 12.48
N LEU A 181 30.47 10.22 11.45
CA LEU A 181 31.93 10.02 11.50
C LEU A 181 32.65 11.16 10.76
#